data_AF-A0A3C0ISI0-F1
#
_entry.id   AF-A0A3C0ISI0-F1
#
_cell.length_a   1.000
_cell.length_b   1.000
_cell.length_c   1.000
_cell.angle_alpha   90.00
_cell.angle_beta   90.00
_cell.angle_gamma   90.00
#
_symmetry.space_group_name_H-M   'P 1'
#
loop_
_entity.id
_entity.type
_entity.pdbx_description
1 polymer ?
#
loop_
_entity_poly.entity_id
_entity_poly.type
_entity_poly.pdbx_seq_one_letter_code
_entity_poly.pdbx_strand_id
1 'polypeptide(L)'
;MAYEYLQLNKIYPTLSAADMVDTLQVSIYRKGHTKQRYLTVNELLNKALLPQQILVVSFQYRNRNKPGFVMIRNQQHEWLKDSTGKVFKATQLARSITNLPYYLTNGNTPQGLYVLRGFAVSNNDWIGPTTNLQMQLPFEASASIFFNDSSISWYNSYKQLLTPFADYDALWESYHAGKLGRTEIIAHGTAINPLYYQQQPYYPCSPSLGCLCSPEIWNNDGVNIQSEQLRWIQALKSIGGGYGYLMVVEIAEE
;
A
#
# COMPACT_ATOMS: atom_id res chain seq x y z
N MET A 1 -1.32 0.02 -21.85
CA MET A 1 -1.56 1.03 -22.92
C MET A 1 -0.44 2.04 -23.12
N ALA A 2 -0.19 3.06 -22.27
CA ALA A 2 0.86 4.05 -22.56
C ALA A 2 2.29 3.48 -22.55
N TYR A 3 2.64 2.63 -21.58
CA TYR A 3 3.98 2.02 -21.49
C TYR A 3 4.23 0.97 -22.59
N GLU A 4 3.24 0.16 -22.94
CA GLU A 4 3.31 -0.76 -24.10
C GLU A 4 3.48 0.01 -25.40
N TYR A 5 2.78 1.13 -25.59
CA TYR A 5 2.94 1.98 -26.77
C TYR A 5 4.38 2.55 -26.86
N LEU A 6 4.94 3.04 -25.74
CA LEU A 6 6.30 3.56 -25.69
C LEU A 6 7.36 2.45 -25.94
N GLN A 7 7.16 1.25 -25.36
CA GLN A 7 8.02 0.10 -25.59
C GLN A 7 7.95 -0.39 -27.04
N LEU A 8 6.75 -0.59 -27.59
CA LEU A 8 6.53 -1.10 -28.94
C LEU A 8 7.08 -0.14 -30.00
N ASN A 9 6.98 1.17 -29.77
CA ASN A 9 7.44 2.18 -30.73
C ASN A 9 8.88 2.68 -30.46
N LYS A 10 9.57 2.16 -29.44
CA LYS A 10 10.90 2.63 -29.00
C LYS A 10 10.97 4.14 -28.75
N ILE A 11 9.83 4.77 -28.46
CA ILE A 11 9.74 6.18 -28.09
C ILE A 11 9.98 6.23 -26.59
N TYR A 12 11.24 6.16 -26.18
CA TYR A 12 11.63 6.51 -24.82
C TYR A 12 12.01 7.98 -24.85
N PRO A 13 11.45 8.85 -23.97
CA PRO A 13 12.00 10.17 -23.82
C PRO A 13 13.46 10.01 -23.38
N THR A 14 14.40 10.34 -24.27
CA THR A 14 15.81 10.50 -23.90
C THR A 14 15.89 11.74 -23.04
N LEU A 15 15.75 11.56 -21.73
CA LEU A 15 16.06 12.60 -20.76
C LEU A 15 17.58 12.71 -20.70
N SER A 16 18.14 13.79 -21.22
CA SER A 16 19.57 14.06 -20.98
C SER A 16 19.76 14.41 -19.50
N ALA A 17 20.97 14.20 -18.96
CA ALA A 17 21.28 14.59 -17.59
C ALA A 17 21.08 16.10 -17.33
N ALA A 18 21.10 16.92 -18.38
CA ALA A 18 20.84 18.36 -18.33
C ALA A 18 19.34 18.70 -18.31
N ASP A 19 18.47 17.80 -18.77
CA ASP A 19 17.01 17.98 -18.78
C ASP A 19 16.35 17.52 -17.46
N MET A 20 17.12 16.89 -16.57
CA MET A 20 16.65 16.57 -15.23
C MET A 20 16.59 17.84 -14.39
N VAL A 21 15.49 18.58 -14.49
CA VAL A 21 15.09 19.46 -13.39
C VAL A 21 14.96 18.54 -12.18
N ASP A 22 15.82 18.72 -11.17
CA ASP A 22 15.70 18.06 -9.87
C ASP A 22 14.45 18.62 -9.20
N THR A 23 13.30 18.13 -9.64
CA THR A 23 12.01 18.51 -9.08
C THR A 23 11.98 18.01 -7.63
N LEU A 24 11.26 18.73 -6.77
CA LEU A 24 11.11 18.37 -5.37
C LEU A 24 10.76 16.88 -5.19
N GLN A 25 9.94 16.34 -6.09
CA GLN A 25 9.49 14.95 -6.12
C GLN A 25 10.63 13.96 -6.42
N VAL A 26 11.45 14.25 -7.43
CA VAL A 26 12.65 13.45 -7.73
C VAL A 26 13.64 13.51 -6.57
N SER A 27 13.80 14.69 -5.96
CA SER A 27 14.67 14.85 -4.79
C SER A 27 14.15 14.09 -3.56
N ILE A 28 12.83 14.10 -3.29
CA ILE A 28 12.20 13.34 -2.19
C ILE A 28 12.33 11.85 -2.46
N TYR A 29 12.02 11.39 -3.67
CA TYR A 29 12.17 10.00 -4.07
C TYR A 29 13.62 9.54 -3.89
N ARG A 30 14.60 10.31 -4.35
CA ARG A 30 16.03 10.01 -4.16
C ARG A 30 16.45 10.04 -2.69
N LYS A 31 16.01 11.02 -1.89
CA LYS A 31 16.35 11.14 -0.47
C LYS A 31 15.80 9.98 0.35
N GLY A 32 14.50 9.68 0.21
CA GLY A 32 13.89 8.49 0.81
C GLY A 32 14.64 7.23 0.35
N HIS A 33 14.93 7.16 -0.95
CA HIS A 33 15.81 6.27 -1.73
C HIS A 33 17.16 5.87 -1.12
N THR A 34 17.84 6.77 -0.40
CA THR A 34 19.30 6.68 -0.31
C THR A 34 19.87 6.51 1.09
N LYS A 35 19.13 6.79 2.18
CA LYS A 35 19.71 6.64 3.55
C LYS A 35 18.69 6.83 4.70
N GLN A 36 17.60 6.09 4.72
CA GLN A 36 16.66 6.11 5.85
C GLN A 36 16.70 4.79 6.63
N ARG A 37 16.77 4.87 7.97
CA ARG A 37 16.60 3.71 8.85
C ARG A 37 15.21 3.13 8.63
N TYR A 38 15.06 1.82 8.60
CA TYR A 38 13.73 1.19 8.52
C TYR A 38 13.02 1.21 9.88
N LEU A 39 11.70 1.45 9.87
CA LEU A 39 10.86 1.24 11.05
C LEU A 39 10.75 -0.25 11.33
N THR A 40 10.82 -0.61 12.62
CA THR A 40 10.58 -1.98 13.06
C THR A 40 9.10 -2.22 13.35
N VAL A 41 8.68 -3.48 13.28
CA VAL A 41 7.32 -3.89 13.64
C VAL A 41 6.94 -3.45 15.07
N ASN A 42 7.87 -3.51 16.02
CA ASN A 42 7.58 -3.14 17.41
C ASN A 42 7.40 -1.63 17.61
N GLU A 43 8.05 -0.79 16.79
CA GLU A 43 7.88 0.65 16.87
C GLU A 43 6.46 1.10 16.52
N LEU A 44 5.79 0.36 15.63
CA LEU A 44 4.39 0.66 15.27
C LEU A 44 3.38 0.27 16.37
N LEU A 45 3.83 -0.34 17.48
CA LEU A 45 3.03 -0.52 18.71
C LEU A 45 3.07 0.72 19.62
N ASN A 46 3.78 1.79 19.23
CA ASN A 46 3.79 3.02 20.02
C ASN A 46 2.38 3.57 20.19
N LYS A 47 1.99 3.82 21.45
CA LYS A 47 0.64 4.28 21.83
C LYS A 47 0.31 5.70 21.38
N ALA A 48 1.30 6.50 21.03
CA ALA A 48 1.10 7.84 20.46
C ALA A 48 0.72 7.77 18.97
N LEU A 49 1.12 6.71 18.26
CA LEU A 49 0.76 6.52 16.86
C LEU A 49 -0.69 6.08 16.76
N LEU A 50 -1.55 6.96 16.24
CA LEU A 50 -2.97 6.70 15.99
C LEU A 50 -3.68 6.06 17.21
N PRO A 51 -3.80 6.80 18.33
CA PRO A 51 -4.30 6.25 19.59
C PRO A 51 -5.73 5.75 19.43
N GLN A 52 -5.99 4.55 19.95
CA GLN A 52 -7.30 3.88 19.96
C GLN A 52 -7.89 3.60 18.57
N GLN A 53 -7.06 3.65 17.53
CA GLN A 53 -7.46 3.29 16.16
C GLN A 53 -7.03 1.86 15.84
N ILE A 54 -7.87 1.15 15.09
CA ILE A 54 -7.43 -0.02 14.34
C ILE A 54 -6.48 0.46 13.25
N LEU A 55 -5.32 -0.17 13.15
CA LEU A 55 -4.31 0.16 12.15
C LEU A 55 -3.95 -1.10 11.35
N VAL A 56 -4.24 -1.08 10.06
CA VAL A 56 -3.73 -2.07 9.12
C VAL A 56 -2.34 -1.62 8.69
N VAL A 57 -1.33 -2.48 8.75
CA VAL A 57 0.02 -2.12 8.32
C VAL A 57 0.48 -3.07 7.23
N SER A 58 0.79 -2.50 6.06
CA SER A 58 1.45 -3.19 4.97
C SER A 58 2.96 -2.98 5.09
N PHE A 59 3.67 -4.01 5.52
CA PHE A 59 5.13 -4.04 5.59
C PHE A 59 5.67 -4.51 4.25
N GLN A 60 6.44 -3.65 3.59
CA GLN A 60 6.97 -3.89 2.26
C GLN A 60 8.49 -3.84 2.27
N TYR A 61 9.12 -4.66 1.44
CA TYR A 61 10.55 -4.53 1.22
C TYR A 61 10.81 -3.42 0.22
N ARG A 62 11.89 -2.67 0.40
CA ARG A 62 12.31 -1.62 -0.56
C ARG A 62 12.45 -2.20 -1.96
N ASN A 63 13.04 -3.39 -2.07
CA ASN A 63 12.96 -4.17 -3.29
C ASN A 63 11.52 -4.68 -3.47
N ARG A 64 10.70 -3.91 -4.21
CA ARG A 64 9.30 -4.26 -4.51
C ARG A 64 9.13 -5.54 -5.34
N ASN A 65 10.20 -6.19 -5.76
CA ASN A 65 10.15 -7.55 -6.31
C ASN A 65 10.04 -8.64 -5.22
N LYS A 66 10.28 -8.31 -3.95
CA LYS A 66 10.11 -9.21 -2.81
C LYS A 66 8.74 -8.94 -2.18
N PRO A 67 7.84 -9.94 -2.11
CA PRO A 67 6.54 -9.77 -1.47
C PRO A 67 6.69 -9.39 0.00
N GLY A 68 5.89 -8.42 0.43
CA GLY A 68 5.76 -8.03 1.82
C GLY A 68 4.64 -8.80 2.52
N PHE A 69 4.19 -8.25 3.64
CA PHE A 69 3.08 -8.81 4.40
C PHE A 69 2.25 -7.72 5.09
N VAL A 70 0.98 -8.03 5.33
CA VAL A 70 0.07 -7.22 6.12
C VAL A 70 -0.06 -7.77 7.55
N MET A 71 -0.11 -6.88 8.53
CA MET A 71 -0.49 -7.16 9.91
C MET A 71 -1.56 -6.16 10.37
N ILE A 72 -2.29 -6.52 11.43
CA ILE A 72 -3.39 -5.73 11.95
C ILE A 72 -3.12 -5.42 13.42
N ARG A 73 -3.08 -4.14 13.78
CA ARG A 73 -2.99 -3.66 15.16
C ARG A 73 -4.39 -3.29 15.65
N ASN A 74 -4.83 -3.86 16.76
CA ASN A 74 -6.11 -3.55 17.37
C ASN A 74 -6.08 -2.18 18.10
N GLN A 75 -7.21 -1.74 18.64
CA GLN A 75 -7.33 -0.47 19.37
C GLN A 75 -6.53 -0.47 20.69
N GLN A 76 -6.19 -1.65 21.20
CA GLN A 76 -5.38 -1.86 22.41
C GLN A 76 -3.86 -1.76 22.13
N HIS A 77 -3.45 -1.49 20.89
CA HIS A 77 -2.06 -1.42 20.45
C HIS A 77 -1.34 -2.77 20.56
N GLU A 78 -2.05 -3.83 20.18
CA GLU A 78 -1.51 -5.18 20.11
C GLU A 78 -1.67 -5.70 18.68
N TRP A 79 -0.68 -6.46 18.23
CA TRP A 79 -0.81 -7.20 16.98
C TRP A 79 -1.83 -8.31 17.13
N LEU A 80 -2.77 -8.37 16.18
CA LEU A 80 -3.73 -9.45 16.08
C LEU A 80 -2.97 -10.79 15.97
N LYS A 81 -3.46 -11.81 16.67
CA LYS A 81 -2.88 -13.14 16.68
C LYS A 81 -3.77 -14.10 15.89
N ASP A 82 -3.15 -15.08 15.25
CA ASP A 82 -3.87 -16.20 14.64
C ASP A 82 -4.38 -17.19 15.70
N SER A 83 -5.08 -18.23 15.25
CA SER A 83 -5.62 -19.29 16.11
C SER A 83 -4.56 -20.08 16.88
N THR A 84 -3.29 -19.99 16.47
CA THR A 84 -2.14 -20.62 17.15
C THR A 84 -1.50 -19.71 18.19
N GLY A 85 -1.98 -18.47 18.33
CA GLY A 85 -1.42 -17.46 19.23
C GLY A 85 -0.19 -16.74 18.68
N LYS A 86 0.21 -17.01 17.43
CA LYS A 86 1.28 -16.28 16.74
C LYS A 86 0.74 -14.98 16.16
N VAL A 87 1.60 -13.99 15.97
CA VAL A 87 1.22 -12.74 15.31
C VAL A 87 0.74 -13.03 13.90
N PHE A 88 -0.48 -12.59 13.60
CA PHE A 88 -1.10 -12.76 12.30
C PHE A 88 -0.32 -11.97 11.24
N LYS A 89 0.00 -12.66 10.14
CA LYS A 89 0.58 -12.08 8.93
C LYS A 89 -0.11 -12.66 7.71
N ALA A 90 -0.32 -11.85 6.67
CA ALA A 90 -0.75 -12.33 5.35
C ALA A 90 0.09 -11.72 4.23
N THR A 91 0.38 -12.48 3.19
CA THR A 91 1.27 -12.02 2.09
C THR A 91 0.59 -10.90 1.30
N GLN A 92 1.35 -9.85 0.97
CA GLN A 92 0.84 -8.72 0.19
C GLN A 92 1.95 -8.04 -0.61
N LEU A 93 1.66 -7.70 -1.86
CA LEU A 93 2.57 -7.07 -2.80
C LEU A 93 2.15 -5.62 -3.09
N ALA A 94 3.06 -4.66 -2.88
CA ALA A 94 2.87 -3.23 -3.17
C ALA A 94 3.51 -2.79 -4.50
N ARG A 95 3.62 -3.73 -5.45
CA ARG A 95 4.32 -3.56 -6.72
C ARG A 95 3.33 -3.32 -7.85
N SER A 96 3.54 -2.24 -8.60
CA SER A 96 2.87 -2.05 -9.89
C SER A 96 3.57 -2.85 -10.99
N ILE A 97 2.83 -3.34 -11.98
CA ILE A 97 3.39 -4.02 -13.16
C ILE A 97 4.43 -3.17 -13.91
N THR A 98 4.27 -1.83 -13.90
CA THR A 98 5.20 -0.91 -14.58
C THR A 98 6.49 -0.65 -13.78
N ASN A 99 6.50 -0.97 -12.48
CA ASN A 99 7.54 -0.59 -11.53
C ASN A 99 7.87 0.91 -11.45
N LEU A 100 6.95 1.79 -11.87
CA LEU A 100 7.23 3.23 -11.84
C LEU A 100 7.32 3.76 -10.38
N PRO A 101 8.03 4.87 -10.14
CA PRO A 101 8.03 5.56 -8.86
C PRO A 101 6.63 5.89 -8.33
N TYR A 102 6.49 5.96 -7.01
CA TYR A 102 5.19 6.03 -6.33
C TYR A 102 4.30 7.22 -6.75
N TYR A 103 4.92 8.33 -7.15
CA TYR A 103 4.24 9.58 -7.49
C TYR A 103 3.71 9.61 -8.93
N LEU A 104 4.06 8.62 -9.76
CA LEU A 104 3.54 8.50 -11.12
C LEU A 104 2.30 7.63 -11.15
N THR A 105 1.35 7.96 -12.03
CA THR A 105 0.20 7.09 -12.32
C THR A 105 0.68 5.70 -12.70
N ASN A 106 0.02 4.68 -12.16
CA ASN A 106 0.43 3.29 -12.23
C ASN A 106 1.82 3.01 -11.67
N GLY A 107 2.35 3.82 -10.74
CA GLY A 107 3.56 3.52 -9.98
C GLY A 107 3.31 2.60 -8.78
N ASN A 108 4.39 2.17 -8.13
CA ASN A 108 4.34 1.38 -6.90
C ASN A 108 3.54 2.11 -5.80
N THR A 109 3.00 1.35 -4.84
CA THR A 109 2.22 1.95 -3.75
C THR A 109 3.13 2.81 -2.86
N PRO A 110 2.81 4.10 -2.62
CA PRO A 110 3.58 4.95 -1.73
C PRO A 110 3.52 4.50 -0.27
N GLN A 111 4.57 4.82 0.49
CA GLN A 111 4.58 4.72 1.94
C GLN A 111 3.70 5.79 2.62
N GLY A 112 3.30 5.55 3.86
CA GLY A 112 2.51 6.47 4.68
C GLY A 112 1.06 6.05 4.84
N LEU A 113 0.19 7.01 5.17
CA LEU A 113 -1.17 6.78 5.65
C LEU A 113 -2.22 6.89 4.55
N TYR A 114 -3.20 6.00 4.65
CA TYR A 114 -4.42 5.98 3.87
C TYR A 114 -5.61 5.88 4.82
N VAL A 115 -6.67 6.63 4.56
CA VAL A 115 -7.92 6.50 5.33
C VAL A 115 -8.75 5.34 4.79
N LEU A 116 -9.30 4.51 5.67
CA LEU A 116 -10.15 3.39 5.30
C LEU A 116 -11.60 3.82 5.09
N ARG A 117 -12.24 3.31 4.04
CA ARG A 117 -13.59 3.66 3.59
C ARG A 117 -14.54 2.47 3.55
N GLY A 118 -14.22 1.41 4.26
CA GLY A 118 -15.00 0.19 4.32
C GLY A 118 -14.55 -0.83 3.28
N PHE A 119 -15.48 -1.71 2.92
CA PHE A 119 -15.24 -2.86 2.05
C PHE A 119 -16.08 -2.75 0.79
N ALA A 120 -15.58 -3.29 -0.32
CA ALA A 120 -16.35 -3.41 -1.55
C ALA A 120 -16.03 -4.73 -2.28
N VAL A 121 -16.77 -4.98 -3.34
CA VAL A 121 -16.48 -6.03 -4.33
C VAL A 121 -16.25 -5.32 -5.65
N SER A 122 -15.18 -5.68 -6.35
CA SER A 122 -14.84 -5.06 -7.62
C SER A 122 -15.69 -5.60 -8.76
N ASN A 123 -15.99 -4.77 -9.75
CA ASN A 123 -16.50 -5.20 -11.06
C ASN A 123 -15.37 -5.45 -12.08
N ASN A 124 -14.11 -5.27 -11.68
CA ASN A 124 -12.94 -5.54 -12.51
C ASN A 124 -12.56 -7.02 -12.41
N ASP A 125 -12.65 -7.73 -13.53
CA ASP A 125 -12.37 -9.16 -13.64
C ASP A 125 -10.96 -9.53 -13.14
N TRP A 126 -9.96 -8.68 -13.33
CA TRP A 126 -8.59 -8.94 -12.86
C TRP A 126 -8.46 -8.90 -11.33
N ILE A 127 -9.31 -8.13 -10.66
CA ILE A 127 -9.38 -8.08 -9.20
C ILE A 127 -10.22 -9.25 -8.67
N GLY A 128 -11.29 -9.59 -9.39
CA GLY A 128 -12.19 -10.67 -9.03
C GLY A 128 -13.19 -10.30 -7.91
N PRO A 129 -14.03 -11.27 -7.52
CA PRO A 129 -15.15 -11.05 -6.61
C PRO A 129 -14.77 -11.07 -5.12
N THR A 130 -13.50 -11.32 -4.77
CA THR A 130 -13.05 -11.30 -3.38
C THR A 130 -13.21 -9.89 -2.80
N THR A 131 -13.76 -9.81 -1.58
CA THR A 131 -13.92 -8.53 -0.88
C THR A 131 -12.59 -7.79 -0.78
N ASN A 132 -12.57 -6.54 -1.25
CA ASN A 132 -11.44 -5.63 -1.14
C ASN A 132 -11.65 -4.65 0.03
N LEU A 133 -10.56 -4.03 0.46
CA LEU A 133 -10.57 -2.92 1.40
C LEU A 133 -10.41 -1.62 0.62
N GLN A 134 -11.38 -0.73 0.78
CA GLN A 134 -11.38 0.59 0.18
C GLN A 134 -10.54 1.52 1.06
N MET A 135 -9.58 2.18 0.45
CA MET A 135 -8.68 3.12 1.12
C MET A 135 -8.45 4.32 0.20
N GLN A 136 -8.14 5.47 0.78
CA GLN A 136 -7.95 6.71 0.03
C GLN A 136 -6.72 7.45 0.52
N LEU A 137 -6.01 8.08 -0.42
CA LEU A 137 -4.87 8.94 -0.15
C LEU A 137 -5.31 10.27 0.50
N PRO A 138 -4.36 11.00 1.13
CA PRO A 138 -4.52 12.42 1.38
C PRO A 138 -4.93 13.15 0.09
N PHE A 139 -5.79 14.16 0.17
CA PHE A 139 -6.33 14.92 -0.97
C PHE A 139 -7.21 14.15 -1.98
N GLU A 140 -7.17 12.82 -2.02
CA GLU A 140 -8.20 12.01 -2.68
C GLU A 140 -9.49 12.01 -1.85
N ALA A 141 -9.36 11.77 -0.54
CA ALA A 141 -10.41 12.03 0.42
C ALA A 141 -10.44 13.52 0.80
N SER A 142 -11.62 14.05 1.13
CA SER A 142 -11.70 15.36 1.78
C SER A 142 -11.00 15.34 3.13
N ALA A 143 -10.53 16.49 3.62
CA ALA A 143 -9.92 16.60 4.95
C ALA A 143 -10.87 16.08 6.06
N SER A 144 -12.16 16.40 5.94
CA SER A 144 -13.19 15.92 6.86
C SER A 144 -13.30 14.40 6.92
N ILE A 145 -13.05 13.70 5.81
CA ILE A 145 -13.05 12.23 5.78
C ILE A 145 -11.72 11.70 6.30
N PHE A 146 -10.60 12.27 5.84
CA PHE A 146 -9.27 11.75 6.15
C PHE A 146 -8.92 11.90 7.64
N PHE A 147 -9.34 13.00 8.26
CA PHE A 147 -8.98 13.33 9.64
C PHE A 147 -10.16 13.31 10.61
N ASN A 148 -11.39 13.12 10.11
CA ASN A 148 -12.62 13.35 10.86
C ASN A 148 -12.77 14.80 11.38
N ASP A 149 -12.19 15.78 10.67
CA ASP A 149 -12.26 17.21 11.00
C ASP A 149 -12.13 18.04 9.70
N SER A 150 -13.06 18.96 9.47
CA SER A 150 -13.10 19.81 8.26
C SER A 150 -12.35 21.14 8.41
N SER A 151 -11.92 21.50 9.63
CA SER A 151 -11.39 22.84 9.95
C SER A 151 -9.87 22.95 9.90
N ILE A 152 -9.21 21.89 9.45
CA ILE A 152 -7.80 21.64 9.76
C ILE A 152 -6.84 21.81 8.58
N SER A 153 -5.60 22.15 8.93
CA SER A 153 -4.48 22.21 7.99
C SER A 153 -3.98 20.80 7.67
N TRP A 154 -4.00 20.43 6.38
CA TRP A 154 -3.50 19.15 5.88
C TRP A 154 -2.11 18.79 6.41
N TYR A 155 -1.15 19.72 6.36
CA TYR A 155 0.22 19.46 6.76
C TYR A 155 0.34 19.17 8.27
N ASN A 156 -0.24 20.04 9.12
CA ASN A 156 -0.12 19.91 10.57
C ASN A 156 -0.87 18.67 11.07
N SER A 157 -2.06 18.40 10.54
CA SER A 157 -2.85 17.24 10.94
C SER A 157 -2.24 15.93 10.46
N TYR A 158 -1.70 15.88 9.24
CA TYR A 158 -0.97 14.70 8.78
C TYR A 158 0.29 14.45 9.62
N LYS A 159 1.06 15.50 9.94
CA LYS A 159 2.20 15.44 10.87
C LYS A 159 1.79 14.87 12.24
N GLN A 160 0.65 15.31 12.76
CA GLN A 160 0.11 14.83 14.04
C GLN A 160 -0.26 13.34 13.97
N LEU A 161 -0.95 12.89 12.91
CA LEU A 161 -1.30 11.47 12.74
C LEU A 161 -0.06 10.56 12.69
N LEU A 162 1.05 11.06 12.13
CA LEU A 162 2.30 10.32 12.03
C LEU A 162 3.11 10.28 13.33
N THR A 163 2.80 11.09 14.34
CA THR A 163 3.57 11.15 15.60
C THR A 163 3.62 9.76 16.26
N PRO A 164 4.80 9.26 16.67
CA PRO A 164 6.10 9.95 16.82
C PRO A 164 6.99 9.93 15.57
N PHE A 165 6.53 9.35 14.46
CA PHE A 165 7.29 9.16 13.22
C PHE A 165 7.10 10.32 12.22
N ALA A 166 6.73 11.50 12.71
CA ALA A 166 6.47 12.68 11.89
C ALA A 166 7.68 13.12 11.05
N ASP A 167 8.90 12.92 11.58
CA ASP A 167 10.16 13.26 10.90
C ASP A 167 10.67 12.12 9.99
N TYR A 168 9.88 11.05 9.83
CA TYR A 168 10.19 9.97 8.90
C TYR A 168 9.73 10.32 7.49
N ASP A 169 10.62 10.93 6.70
CA ASP A 169 10.33 11.42 5.35
C ASP A 169 9.56 10.44 4.45
N ALA A 170 9.90 9.14 4.44
CA ALA A 170 9.19 8.19 3.58
C ALA A 170 7.69 8.02 3.93
N LEU A 171 7.25 8.27 5.17
CA LEU A 171 5.81 8.21 5.50
C LEU A 171 5.01 9.39 4.91
N TRP A 172 5.69 10.37 4.30
CA TRP A 172 5.07 11.46 3.57
C TRP A 172 4.85 11.16 2.09
N GLU A 173 5.29 10.01 1.57
CA GLU A 173 5.12 9.65 0.15
C GLU A 173 3.65 9.67 -0.28
N SER A 174 2.74 9.09 0.51
CA SER A 174 1.29 9.10 0.25
C SER A 174 0.69 10.51 0.28
N TYR A 175 1.12 11.35 1.22
CA TYR A 175 0.75 12.77 1.26
C TYR A 175 1.14 13.49 -0.04
N HIS A 176 2.37 13.31 -0.49
CA HIS A 176 2.86 13.92 -1.73
C HIS A 176 2.19 13.34 -2.96
N ALA A 177 2.00 12.02 -3.02
CA ALA A 177 1.34 11.32 -4.12
C ALA A 177 -0.11 11.81 -4.29
N GLY A 178 -0.85 11.88 -3.19
CA GLY A 178 -2.23 12.37 -3.20
C GLY A 178 -2.33 13.84 -3.61
N LYS A 179 -1.41 14.69 -3.12
CA LYS A 179 -1.32 16.10 -3.56
C LYS A 179 -1.03 16.25 -5.05
N LEU A 180 -0.36 15.27 -5.66
CA LEU A 180 -0.08 15.21 -7.10
C LEU A 180 -1.22 14.57 -7.91
N GLY A 181 -2.33 14.19 -7.27
CA GLY A 181 -3.50 13.62 -7.92
C GLY A 181 -3.43 12.10 -8.13
N ARG A 182 -2.57 11.38 -7.40
CA ARG A 182 -2.68 9.90 -7.32
C ARG A 182 -3.96 9.55 -6.55
N THR A 183 -4.70 8.58 -7.08
CA THR A 183 -5.98 8.12 -6.52
C THR A 183 -6.16 6.61 -6.76
N GLU A 184 -7.28 6.05 -6.29
CA GLU A 184 -7.76 4.70 -6.64
C GLU A 184 -6.83 3.56 -6.23
N ILE A 185 -6.06 3.77 -5.16
CA ILE A 185 -5.24 2.73 -4.54
C ILE A 185 -6.10 1.98 -3.53
N ILE A 186 -6.39 0.71 -3.78
CA ILE A 186 -7.14 -0.17 -2.86
C ILE A 186 -6.31 -1.40 -2.46
N ALA A 187 -6.74 -2.14 -1.44
CA ALA A 187 -6.15 -3.43 -1.11
C ALA A 187 -7.08 -4.57 -1.53
N HIS A 188 -6.62 -5.41 -2.46
CA HIS A 188 -7.48 -6.39 -3.14
C HIS A 188 -6.76 -7.72 -3.42
N GLY A 189 -7.54 -8.73 -3.80
CA GLY A 189 -7.06 -10.03 -4.27
C GLY A 189 -6.70 -10.01 -5.75
N THR A 190 -6.68 -11.14 -6.43
CA THR A 190 -6.42 -11.17 -7.88
C THR A 190 -7.04 -12.41 -8.48
N ALA A 191 -7.74 -12.26 -9.60
CA ALA A 191 -8.16 -13.40 -10.42
C ALA A 191 -7.14 -13.72 -11.53
N ILE A 192 -6.05 -12.96 -11.63
CA ILE A 192 -4.95 -13.26 -12.56
C ILE A 192 -4.30 -14.59 -12.18
N ASN A 193 -4.13 -15.47 -13.16
CA ASN A 193 -3.43 -16.74 -12.96
C ASN A 193 -1.95 -16.46 -12.56
N PRO A 194 -1.51 -16.87 -11.35
CA PRO A 194 -0.17 -16.57 -10.87
C PRO A 194 0.94 -17.25 -11.70
N LEU A 195 0.60 -18.28 -12.50
CA LEU A 195 1.56 -18.97 -13.38
C LEU A 195 2.17 -18.06 -14.45
N TYR A 196 1.51 -16.94 -14.82
CA TYR A 196 2.11 -15.93 -15.69
C TYR A 196 3.38 -15.31 -15.10
N TYR A 197 3.54 -15.39 -13.77
CA TYR A 197 4.68 -14.85 -13.04
C TYR A 197 5.55 -15.92 -12.39
N GLN A 198 5.43 -17.20 -12.76
CA GLN A 198 6.17 -18.31 -12.12
C GLN A 198 7.70 -18.15 -12.12
N GLN A 199 8.26 -17.39 -13.06
CA GLN A 199 9.70 -17.11 -13.15
C GLN A 199 10.11 -15.81 -12.46
N GLN A 200 9.17 -15.12 -11.81
CA GLN A 200 9.39 -13.83 -11.17
C GLN A 200 9.64 -14.01 -9.67
N PRO A 201 10.50 -13.16 -9.07
CA PRO A 201 10.83 -13.24 -7.64
C PRO A 201 9.64 -12.96 -6.71
N TYR A 202 8.57 -12.34 -7.22
CA TYR A 202 7.35 -12.06 -6.45
C TYR A 202 6.28 -13.16 -6.56
N TYR A 203 6.53 -14.25 -7.30
CA TYR A 203 5.62 -15.40 -7.31
C TYR A 203 5.37 -15.90 -5.87
N PRO A 204 4.14 -16.23 -5.47
CA PRO A 204 2.91 -16.38 -6.29
C PRO A 204 2.06 -15.10 -6.42
N CYS A 205 2.58 -13.93 -6.08
CA CYS A 205 1.84 -12.68 -6.19
C CYS A 205 1.74 -12.20 -7.64
N SER A 206 0.70 -11.43 -7.92
CA SER A 206 0.52 -10.73 -9.20
C SER A 206 0.62 -9.22 -8.96
N PRO A 207 1.47 -8.48 -9.70
CA PRO A 207 1.55 -7.03 -9.56
C PRO A 207 0.26 -6.37 -10.08
N SER A 208 -0.12 -5.27 -9.46
CA SER A 208 -1.33 -4.50 -9.80
C SER A 208 -0.97 -3.27 -10.64
N LEU A 209 -1.87 -2.30 -10.76
CA LEU A 209 -1.57 -0.95 -11.27
C LEU A 209 -1.19 0.04 -10.15
N GLY A 210 -0.68 -0.43 -9.02
CA GLY A 210 -0.24 0.40 -7.89
C GLY A 210 -1.04 0.23 -6.60
N CYS A 211 -2.00 -0.69 -6.60
CA CYS A 211 -2.74 -1.20 -5.45
C CYS A 211 -1.92 -2.19 -4.61
N LEU A 212 -2.39 -2.46 -3.40
CA LEU A 212 -1.89 -3.54 -2.55
C LEU A 212 -2.58 -4.86 -2.96
N CYS A 213 -1.83 -5.83 -3.46
CA CYS A 213 -2.37 -7.07 -4.00
C CYS A 213 -1.99 -8.27 -3.13
N SER A 214 -2.97 -9.04 -2.67
CA SER A 214 -2.74 -10.31 -1.97
C SER A 214 -2.91 -11.49 -2.93
N PRO A 215 -2.06 -12.54 -2.87
CA PRO A 215 -2.16 -13.65 -3.79
C PRO A 215 -3.44 -14.47 -3.57
N GLU A 216 -4.01 -14.96 -4.66
CA GLU A 216 -5.13 -15.89 -4.66
C GLU A 216 -4.91 -17.00 -5.67
N ILE A 217 -5.51 -18.16 -5.41
CA ILE A 217 -5.49 -19.32 -6.29
C ILE A 217 -6.93 -19.70 -6.60
N TRP A 218 -7.21 -19.79 -7.90
CA TRP A 218 -8.50 -20.14 -8.44
C TRP A 218 -8.39 -21.47 -9.19
N ASN A 219 -9.38 -22.34 -9.05
CA ASN A 219 -9.46 -23.56 -9.85
C ASN A 219 -10.01 -23.26 -11.26
N ASN A 220 -10.06 -24.29 -12.12
CA ASN A 220 -10.55 -24.14 -13.49
C ASN A 220 -12.04 -23.79 -13.59
N ASP A 221 -12.82 -24.02 -12.53
CA ASP A 221 -14.24 -23.67 -12.45
C ASP A 221 -14.46 -22.21 -12.00
N GLY A 222 -13.39 -21.44 -11.80
CA GLY A 222 -13.46 -20.07 -11.29
C GLY A 222 -13.78 -19.99 -9.80
N VAL A 223 -13.53 -21.06 -9.05
CA VAL A 223 -13.69 -21.10 -7.59
C VAL A 223 -12.37 -20.72 -6.92
N ASN A 224 -12.43 -19.74 -6.01
CA ASN A 224 -11.30 -19.37 -5.16
C ASN A 224 -11.04 -20.48 -4.13
N ILE A 225 -9.90 -21.16 -4.25
CA ILE A 225 -9.52 -22.26 -3.35
C ILE A 225 -8.52 -21.81 -2.28
N GLN A 226 -7.84 -20.68 -2.48
CA GLN A 226 -6.95 -20.09 -1.49
C GLN A 226 -6.89 -18.57 -1.70
N SER A 227 -7.20 -17.80 -0.66
CA SER A 227 -7.18 -16.34 -0.74
C SER A 227 -6.52 -15.74 0.49
N GLU A 228 -5.32 -15.18 0.31
CA GLU A 228 -4.69 -14.37 1.35
C GLU A 228 -5.51 -13.10 1.62
N GLN A 229 -6.10 -12.52 0.56
CA GLN A 229 -6.96 -11.34 0.66
C GLN A 229 -8.14 -11.60 1.61
N LEU A 230 -8.92 -12.65 1.34
CA LEU A 230 -10.09 -13.00 2.14
C LEU A 230 -9.68 -13.30 3.59
N ARG A 231 -8.56 -13.99 3.78
CA ARG A 231 -8.06 -14.36 5.10
C ARG A 231 -7.81 -13.14 6.00
N TRP A 232 -7.10 -12.12 5.51
CA TRP A 232 -6.84 -10.93 6.33
C TRP A 232 -8.04 -9.98 6.40
N ILE A 233 -8.90 -9.94 5.38
CA ILE A 233 -10.16 -9.18 5.44
C ILE A 233 -11.09 -9.75 6.51
N GLN A 234 -11.20 -11.07 6.63
CA GLN A 234 -11.97 -11.71 7.69
C GLN A 234 -11.38 -11.42 9.07
N ALA A 235 -10.06 -11.46 9.21
CA ALA A 235 -9.38 -11.08 10.46
C ALA A 235 -9.59 -9.60 10.82
N LEU A 236 -9.65 -8.70 9.84
CA LEU A 236 -9.96 -7.30 10.08
C LEU A 236 -11.42 -7.09 10.49
N LYS A 237 -12.36 -7.79 9.83
CA LYS A 237 -13.79 -7.72 10.14
C LYS A 237 -14.11 -8.26 11.54
N SER A 238 -13.40 -9.28 12.02
CA SER A 238 -13.66 -9.89 13.34
C SER A 238 -13.40 -8.93 14.51
N ILE A 239 -12.60 -7.89 14.30
CA ILE A 239 -12.35 -6.82 15.29
C ILE A 239 -13.11 -5.52 14.98
N GLY A 240 -14.11 -5.56 14.10
CA GLY A 240 -14.91 -4.38 13.73
C GLY A 240 -14.17 -3.39 12.82
N GLY A 241 -13.15 -3.84 12.08
CA GLY A 241 -12.39 -3.00 11.17
C GLY A 241 -13.14 -2.58 9.90
N GLY A 242 -12.43 -1.88 9.01
CA GLY A 242 -12.99 -1.29 7.77
C GLY A 242 -13.00 0.24 7.79
N TYR A 243 -12.85 0.84 8.97
CA TYR A 243 -12.61 2.27 9.17
C TYR A 243 -11.33 2.47 10.00
N GLY A 244 -10.79 3.68 9.99
CA GLY A 244 -9.48 3.99 10.58
C GLY A 244 -8.43 4.21 9.49
N TYR A 245 -7.23 3.67 9.68
CA TYR A 245 -6.12 3.88 8.75
C TYR A 245 -5.44 2.59 8.32
N LEU A 246 -4.88 2.63 7.12
CA LEU A 246 -3.82 1.73 6.67
C LEU A 246 -2.52 2.51 6.55
N MET A 247 -1.43 1.93 7.04
CA MET A 247 -0.07 2.45 6.86
C MET A 247 0.75 1.52 5.97
N VAL A 248 1.39 2.04 4.93
CA VAL A 248 2.41 1.33 4.16
C VAL A 248 3.77 1.77 4.66
N VAL A 249 4.63 0.80 5.02
CA VAL A 249 5.99 1.07 5.53
C VAL A 249 7.00 0.16 4.88
N GLU A 250 8.21 0.68 4.65
CA GLU A 250 9.35 -0.15 4.29
C GLU A 250 10.04 -0.77 5.51
N ILE A 251 10.45 -2.03 5.36
CA ILE A 251 11.28 -2.77 6.32
C ILE A 251 12.62 -3.15 5.72
N ALA A 252 13.57 -3.46 6.60
CA ALA A 252 14.90 -3.90 6.18
C ALA A 252 14.82 -5.16 5.32
N GLU A 253 15.67 -5.21 4.30
CA GLU A 253 15.98 -6.48 3.63
C GLU A 253 16.71 -7.35 4.65
N GLU A 254 16.17 -8.53 4.97
CA GLU A 254 16.83 -9.55 5.78
C GLU A 254 18.12 -10.07 5.11
#